data_AF-A0A7N0UG25-F1
#
_entry.id   AF-A0A7N0UG25-F1
#
_cell.length_a   1.000
_cell.length_b   1.000
_cell.length_c   1.000
_cell.angle_alpha   90.00
_cell.angle_beta   90.00
_cell.angle_gamma   90.00
#
_symmetry.space_group_name_H-M   'P 1'
#
loop_
_entity.id
_entity.type
_entity.pdbx_description
1 polymer ?
#
loop_
_entity_poly.entity_id
_entity_poly.type
_entity_poly.pdbx_seq_one_letter_code
_entity_poly.pdbx_strand_id
1 'polypeptide(L)'
;MQVNHAKRELHNVFIRKLYRESLFEEMLQEPEVAAKRRKQTRETLHALQKAFRTLDELPLEAETVEKGFGAASDTTGLPKSHGMPSSSFYNTSRG
;
A
#
# COMPACT_ATOMS: atom_id res chain seq x y z
N MET A 1 -19.13 -51.74 6.66
CA MET A 1 -18.64 -52.09 5.31
C MET A 1 -18.97 -51.07 4.21
N GLN A 2 -20.03 -50.24 4.32
CA GLN A 2 -20.42 -49.27 3.27
C GLN A 2 -19.49 -48.05 3.12
N VAL A 3 -19.00 -47.46 4.22
CA VAL A 3 -18.15 -46.25 4.17
C VAL A 3 -16.82 -46.50 3.43
N ASN A 4 -16.18 -47.63 3.68
CA ASN A 4 -14.91 -48.00 3.02
C ASN A 4 -15.10 -48.33 1.53
N HIS A 5 -16.24 -48.92 1.17
CA HIS A 5 -16.58 -49.19 -0.22
C HIS A 5 -16.83 -47.86 -0.97
N ALA A 6 -17.63 -46.96 -0.39
CA ALA A 6 -17.89 -45.64 -0.96
C ALA A 6 -16.60 -44.81 -1.14
N LYS A 7 -15.69 -44.83 -0.15
CA LYS A 7 -14.38 -44.16 -0.25
C LYS A 7 -13.57 -44.66 -1.45
N ARG A 8 -13.49 -45.98 -1.63
CA ARG A 8 -12.71 -46.60 -2.72
C ARG A 8 -13.32 -46.29 -4.08
N GLU A 9 -14.64 -46.39 -4.21
CA GLU A 9 -15.33 -46.09 -5.46
C GLU A 9 -15.20 -44.62 -5.84
N LEU A 10 -15.30 -43.71 -4.86
CA LEU A 10 -15.12 -42.28 -5.12
C LEU A 10 -13.71 -41.97 -5.63
N HIS A 11 -12.67 -42.56 -5.02
CA HIS A 11 -11.30 -42.42 -5.50
C HIS A 11 -11.14 -42.94 -6.94
N ASN A 12 -11.67 -44.13 -7.23
CA ASN A 12 -11.62 -44.74 -8.56
C ASN A 12 -12.34 -43.90 -9.61
N VAL A 13 -13.47 -43.29 -9.24
CA VAL A 13 -14.21 -42.37 -10.12
C VAL A 13 -13.39 -41.12 -10.40
N PHE A 14 -12.80 -40.48 -9.38
CA PHE A 14 -11.98 -39.28 -9.59
C PHE A 14 -10.76 -39.54 -10.47
N ILE A 15 -10.05 -40.66 -10.27
CA ILE A 15 -8.92 -41.03 -11.15
C ILE A 15 -9.41 -41.19 -12.60
N ARG A 16 -10.48 -41.97 -12.81
CA ARG A 16 -10.98 -42.23 -14.18
C ARG A 16 -11.58 -41.01 -14.86
N LYS A 17 -12.15 -40.07 -14.10
CA LYS A 17 -12.92 -38.95 -14.63
C LYS A 17 -12.12 -37.65 -14.71
N LEU A 18 -11.23 -37.39 -13.74
CA LEU A 18 -10.55 -36.11 -13.59
C LEU A 18 -9.07 -36.14 -13.98
N TYR A 19 -8.38 -37.28 -13.83
CA TYR A 19 -6.97 -37.43 -14.25
C TYR A 19 -6.85 -37.77 -15.74
N ARG A 20 -7.36 -36.90 -16.59
CA ARG A 20 -7.21 -36.99 -18.04
C ARG A 20 -6.50 -35.74 -18.53
N GLU A 21 -5.41 -35.90 -19.27
CA GLU A 21 -4.64 -34.77 -19.81
C GLU A 21 -5.52 -33.80 -20.60
N SER A 22 -6.50 -34.33 -21.33
CA SER A 22 -7.46 -33.54 -22.11
C SER A 22 -8.38 -32.64 -21.28
N LEU A 23 -8.51 -32.86 -19.97
CA LEU A 23 -9.35 -32.08 -19.06
C LEU A 23 -8.55 -31.10 -18.20
N PHE A 24 -7.22 -31.23 -18.14
CA PHE A 24 -6.41 -30.42 -17.24
C PHE A 24 -6.45 -28.94 -17.57
N GLU A 25 -6.44 -28.57 -18.85
CA GLU A 25 -6.51 -27.17 -19.25
C GLU A 25 -7.78 -26.49 -18.74
N GLU A 26 -8.94 -27.14 -18.90
CA GLU A 26 -10.23 -26.62 -18.44
C GLU A 26 -10.35 -26.67 -16.90
N MET A 27 -9.99 -27.79 -16.28
CA MET A 27 -10.15 -27.99 -14.84
C MET A 27 -9.15 -27.20 -13.99
N LEU A 28 -7.96 -26.93 -14.51
CA LEU A 28 -6.91 -26.18 -13.84
C LEU A 28 -6.86 -24.72 -14.27
N GLN A 29 -7.80 -24.28 -15.12
CA GLN A 29 -7.95 -22.88 -15.46
C GLN A 29 -8.26 -22.08 -14.19
N GLU A 30 -7.39 -21.14 -13.87
CA GLU A 30 -7.62 -20.27 -12.74
C GLU A 30 -8.82 -19.34 -13.01
N PRO A 31 -9.71 -19.14 -12.03
CA PRO A 31 -10.77 -18.14 -12.14
C PRO A 31 -10.20 -16.73 -12.36
N GLU A 32 -10.77 -15.98 -13.30
CA GLU A 32 -10.30 -14.63 -13.66
C GLU A 32 -10.22 -13.68 -12.45
N VAL A 33 -11.17 -13.80 -11.51
CA VAL A 33 -11.17 -13.00 -10.28
C VAL A 33 -9.94 -13.29 -9.41
N ALA A 34 -9.51 -14.56 -9.32
CA ALA A 34 -8.32 -14.94 -8.58
C ALA A 34 -7.04 -14.44 -9.28
N ALA A 35 -6.97 -14.57 -10.61
CA ALA A 35 -5.86 -14.07 -11.41
C ALA A 35 -5.70 -12.54 -11.28
N LYS A 36 -6.81 -11.78 -11.39
CA LYS A 36 -6.82 -10.32 -11.22
C LYS A 36 -6.38 -9.90 -9.83
N ARG A 37 -6.94 -10.53 -8.78
CA ARG A 37 -6.55 -10.25 -7.39
C ARG A 37 -5.06 -10.50 -7.17
N ARG A 38 -4.53 -11.65 -7.61
CA ARG A 38 -3.10 -11.96 -7.50
C ARG A 38 -2.24 -10.92 -8.22
N LYS A 39 -2.63 -10.51 -9.43
CA LYS A 39 -1.92 -9.46 -10.19
C LYS A 39 -1.88 -8.15 -9.41
N GLN A 40 -3.04 -7.66 -8.97
CA GLN A 40 -3.14 -6.42 -8.20
C GLN A 40 -2.31 -6.47 -6.91
N THR A 41 -2.41 -7.56 -6.14
CA THR A 41 -1.62 -7.73 -4.91
C THR A 41 -0.11 -7.69 -5.19
N ARG A 42 0.36 -8.32 -6.28
CA ARG A 42 1.77 -8.27 -6.67
C ARG A 42 2.22 -6.86 -7.06
N GLU A 43 1.40 -6.14 -7.80
CA GLU A 43 1.68 -4.76 -8.21
C GLU A 43 1.75 -3.82 -6.99
N THR A 44 0.79 -3.92 -6.07
CA THR A 44 0.79 -3.15 -4.82
C THR A 44 2.02 -3.49 -3.97
N LEU A 45 2.35 -4.78 -3.82
CA LEU A 45 3.54 -5.19 -3.07
C LEU A 45 4.81 -4.57 -3.67
N HIS A 46 4.96 -4.62 -4.99
CA HIS A 46 6.11 -4.04 -5.68
C HIS A 46 6.19 -2.52 -5.46
N ALA A 47 5.07 -1.81 -5.54
CA ALA A 47 5.02 -0.37 -5.29
C ALA A 47 5.42 -0.03 -3.85
N LEU A 48 4.92 -0.78 -2.86
CA LEU A 48 5.26 -0.59 -1.45
C LEU A 48 6.74 -0.88 -1.16
N GLN A 49 7.29 -1.95 -1.74
CA GLN A 49 8.72 -2.28 -1.61
C GLN A 49 9.61 -1.20 -2.23
N LYS A 50 9.21 -0.65 -3.37
CA LYS A 50 9.92 0.47 -4.00
C LYS A 50 9.87 1.71 -3.13
N ALA A 51 8.68 2.08 -2.65
CA ALA A 51 8.51 3.23 -1.76
C ALA A 51 9.37 3.11 -0.49
N PHE A 52 9.42 1.92 0.12
CA PHE A 52 10.26 1.64 1.27
C PHE A 52 11.75 1.89 0.98
N ARG A 53 12.29 1.33 -0.11
CA ARG A 53 13.69 1.58 -0.51
C ARG A 53 13.97 3.06 -0.78
N THR A 54 13.04 3.75 -1.43
CA THR A 54 13.18 5.20 -1.67
C THR A 54 13.23 6.00 -0.38
N LEU A 55 12.52 5.57 0.67
CA LEU A 55 12.60 6.22 1.99
C LEU A 55 13.91 5.89 2.71
N ASP A 56 14.38 4.65 2.65
CA ASP A 56 15.65 4.22 3.27
C ASP A 56 16.88 4.88 2.63
N GLU A 57 16.82 5.21 1.34
CA GLU A 57 17.91 5.84 0.58
C GLU A 57 18.00 7.37 0.81
N LEU A 58 17.11 7.99 1.59
CA LEU A 58 17.18 9.42 1.89
C LEU A 58 18.33 9.71 2.87
N PRO A 59 19.33 10.54 2.51
CA PRO A 59 20.44 10.85 3.38
C PRO A 59 19.97 11.62 4.63
N LEU A 60 20.51 11.23 5.79
CA LEU A 60 20.35 11.88 7.12
C LEU A 60 20.77 13.36 7.15
N GLU A 61 21.20 13.94 6.03
CA GLU A 61 21.62 15.33 5.90
C GLU A 61 20.48 16.32 6.24
N ALA A 62 19.21 15.90 6.17
CA ALA A 62 18.08 16.67 6.67
C ALA A 62 18.09 16.89 8.19
N GLU A 63 18.73 16.03 8.99
CA GLU A 63 18.86 16.22 10.45
C GLU A 63 19.85 17.36 10.80
N THR A 64 20.74 17.73 9.88
CA THR A 64 21.65 18.87 10.07
C THR A 64 21.03 20.22 9.72
N VAL A 65 19.85 20.24 9.08
CA VAL A 65 19.11 21.49 8.80
C VAL A 65 18.26 21.92 10.01
N GLU A 66 17.80 20.98 10.85
CA GLU A 66 17.12 21.29 12.12
C GLU A 66 18.08 21.91 13.16
N LYS A 67 19.37 21.52 13.13
CA LYS A 67 20.42 22.19 13.93
C LYS A 67 20.91 23.51 13.31
N GLY A 68 20.27 23.94 12.21
CA GLY A 68 20.43 25.21 11.53
C GLY A 68 19.21 26.14 11.65
N PHE A 69 18.14 25.76 12.37
CA PHE A 69 17.19 26.72 12.92
C PHE A 69 17.79 27.45 14.13
N GLY A 70 19.02 27.95 13.93
CA GLY A 70 19.49 29.11 14.65
C GLY A 70 18.51 30.23 14.37
N ALA A 71 18.02 30.82 15.46
CA ALA A 71 17.47 32.15 15.44
C ALA A 71 18.27 33.07 14.48
N ALA A 72 17.53 33.81 13.67
CA ALA A 72 17.91 35.06 13.01
C ALA A 72 18.96 35.02 11.89
N SER A 73 18.53 35.35 10.67
CA SER A 73 18.91 36.62 10.05
C SER A 73 18.05 36.90 8.81
N ASP A 74 17.30 38.01 8.82
CA ASP A 74 17.05 38.71 7.56
C ASP A 74 18.40 39.26 7.04
N THR A 75 18.49 39.69 5.80
CA THR A 75 19.70 40.13 5.06
C THR A 75 20.55 41.25 5.70
N THR A 76 20.21 41.67 6.92
CA THR A 76 20.89 42.65 7.78
C THR A 76 21.25 42.14 9.19
N GLY A 77 21.01 40.86 9.53
CA GLY A 77 21.50 40.27 10.79
C GLY A 77 20.75 40.68 12.08
N LEU A 78 19.55 41.27 11.99
CA LEU A 78 18.73 41.64 13.16
C LEU A 78 17.52 40.71 13.34
N PRO A 79 17.14 40.35 14.58
CA PRO A 79 15.96 39.53 14.86
C PRO A 79 14.65 40.31 14.63
N LYS A 80 13.68 39.70 13.93
CA LYS A 80 12.36 40.28 13.62
C LYS A 80 11.60 40.57 14.92
N SER A 81 11.34 41.85 15.20
CA SER A 81 10.41 42.26 16.23
C SER A 81 8.99 41.87 15.82
N HIS A 82 8.43 40.84 16.47
CA HIS A 82 7.03 40.49 16.30
C HIS A 82 6.18 41.51 17.09
N GLY A 83 5.98 42.68 16.47
CA GLY A 83 5.19 43.78 17.02
C GLY A 83 3.80 43.84 16.40
N MET A 84 2.79 43.60 17.24
CA MET A 84 1.37 43.98 17.14
C MET A 84 0.45 43.21 16.17
N PRO A 85 -0.66 42.61 16.67
CA PRO A 85 -1.78 42.22 15.82
C PRO A 85 -2.56 43.48 15.40
N SER A 86 -2.55 43.80 14.10
CA SER A 86 -3.45 44.80 13.54
C SER A 86 -4.87 44.22 13.51
N SER A 87 -5.71 44.74 14.40
CA SER A 87 -7.15 44.48 14.44
C SER A 87 -7.82 44.92 13.14
N SER A 88 -8.48 44.00 12.43
CA SER A 88 -9.54 44.35 11.49
C SER A 88 -10.81 43.62 11.90
N PHE A 89 -11.69 44.37 12.55
CA PHE A 89 -13.02 43.96 12.96
C PHE A 89 -13.90 43.80 11.71
N TYR A 90 -14.36 42.59 11.42
CA TYR A 90 -15.50 42.43 10.53
C TYR A 90 -16.76 42.89 11.27
N ASN A 91 -17.27 44.04 10.85
CA ASN A 91 -18.50 44.63 11.35
C ASN A 91 -19.69 43.87 10.73
N THR A 92 -20.34 42.98 11.49
CA THR A 92 -21.63 42.41 11.08
C THR A 92 -22.73 43.44 11.36
N SER A 93 -23.36 43.96 10.29
CA SER A 93 -24.52 44.84 10.41
C SER A 93 -25.70 44.10 11.03
N ARG A 94 -26.35 44.80 11.95
CA ARG A 94 -27.45 44.40 12.83
C ARG A 94 -28.70 43.89 12.09
N GLY A 95 -29.47 43.07 12.80
CA GLY A 95 -30.91 42.86 12.55
C GLY A 95 -31.78 43.99 13.09
#